data_AF-A0A975SFK7-F1
#
_entry.id   AF-A0A975SFK7-F1
#
_cell.length_a   1.000
_cell.length_b   1.000
_cell.length_c   1.000
_cell.angle_alpha   90.00
_cell.angle_beta   90.00
_cell.angle_gamma   90.00
#
_symmetry.space_group_name_H-M   'P 1'
#
loop_
_entity.id
_entity.type
_entity.pdbx_description
1 polymer ?
#
loop_
_entity_poly.entity_id
_entity_poly.type
_entity_poly.pdbx_seq_one_letter_code
_entity_poly.pdbx_strand_id
1 'polypeptide(L)'
;MLTGSLTLTGAAVLAAVAILTGCASTAPALSPSEPVPVIHDPTRLTISGSPVIDALYHCLTEHGWQVTVTDDGAIEASSATIPAEQYELYVKDTWQCNQVVTAEFPVDARQKNLLYEAELAERTCLQNHGYTVGEPPTLQTFLDEYDTHPWSAVAGSDLATLSQNMPESEWAAINRQCPQPVPGGLR
;
A
#
# COMPACT_ATOMS: atom_id res chain seq x y z
N MET A 1 -11.14 -76.48 3.97
CA MET A 1 -10.17 -77.39 4.62
C MET A 1 -9.13 -76.50 5.27
N LEU A 2 -9.23 -76.31 6.60
CA LEU A 2 -8.48 -77.04 7.65
C LEU A 2 -7.00 -76.62 7.66
N THR A 3 -6.32 -76.22 8.74
CA THR A 3 -6.58 -75.93 10.17
C THR A 3 -5.18 -75.68 10.78
N GLY A 4 -5.10 -74.98 11.92
CA GLY A 4 -3.93 -75.02 12.82
C GLY A 4 -3.73 -73.67 13.53
N SER A 5 -4.51 -73.34 14.58
CA SER A 5 -4.42 -73.78 16.00
C SER A 5 -3.15 -73.27 16.71
N LEU A 6 -3.18 -72.13 17.40
CA LEU A 6 -3.49 -71.91 18.83
C LEU A 6 -2.50 -72.53 19.83
N THR A 7 -1.75 -71.67 20.52
CA THR A 7 -1.34 -71.90 21.92
C THR A 7 -1.60 -70.63 22.74
N LEU A 8 -2.49 -70.81 23.71
CA LEU A 8 -2.90 -69.92 24.79
C LEU A 8 -2.02 -70.21 26.02
N THR A 9 -1.63 -69.18 26.78
CA THR A 9 -1.33 -69.14 28.24
C THR A 9 -0.49 -67.89 28.51
N GLY A 10 -0.68 -67.03 29.51
CA GLY A 10 -1.64 -66.85 30.60
C GLY A 10 -1.42 -65.39 31.08
N ALA A 11 -2.49 -64.65 31.35
CA ALA A 11 -2.98 -64.31 32.68
C ALA A 11 -2.14 -63.29 33.48
N ALA A 12 -2.90 -62.29 33.96
CA ALA A 12 -2.73 -61.50 35.18
C ALA A 12 -2.09 -60.09 35.11
N VAL A 13 -2.99 -59.12 34.99
CA VAL A 13 -3.18 -57.95 35.88
C VAL A 13 -1.95 -57.12 36.25
N LEU A 14 -1.93 -55.88 35.76
CA LEU A 14 -1.70 -54.70 36.60
C LEU A 14 -2.42 -53.50 35.95
N ALA A 15 -3.57 -53.15 36.53
CA ALA A 15 -4.27 -51.92 36.26
C ALA A 15 -3.44 -50.75 36.82
N ALA A 16 -2.67 -50.08 35.96
CA ALA A 16 -2.07 -48.80 36.28
C ALA A 16 -3.05 -47.69 35.87
N VAL A 17 -3.86 -47.27 36.86
CA VAL A 17 -4.64 -46.03 36.78
C VAL A 17 -3.64 -44.87 36.87
N ALA A 18 -3.17 -44.40 35.72
CA ALA A 18 -2.44 -43.14 35.61
C ALA A 18 -3.47 -42.01 35.39
N ILE A 19 -4.02 -41.52 36.50
CA ILE A 19 -4.58 -40.17 36.53
C ILE A 19 -3.37 -39.25 36.59
N LEU A 20 -3.17 -38.37 35.62
CA LEU A 20 -2.52 -37.06 35.80
C LEU A 20 -2.66 -36.23 34.51
N THR A 21 -3.49 -35.19 34.65
CA THR A 21 -3.41 -33.87 34.00
C THR A 21 -3.48 -33.83 32.47
N GLY A 22 -4.70 -33.64 31.98
CA GLY A 22 -4.92 -33.06 30.66
C GLY A 22 -4.35 -31.65 30.61
N CYS A 23 -3.37 -31.44 29.73
CA CYS A 23 -3.04 -30.10 29.24
C CYS A 23 -4.19 -29.67 28.34
N ALA A 24 -5.21 -29.04 28.93
CA ALA A 24 -6.06 -28.15 28.16
C ALA A 24 -5.14 -27.03 27.66
N SER A 25 -4.64 -27.17 26.43
CA SER A 25 -4.09 -26.04 25.70
C SER A 25 -5.25 -25.12 25.45
N THR A 26 -5.42 -24.13 26.33
CA THR A 26 -6.21 -22.94 26.05
C THR A 26 -5.55 -22.29 24.83
N ALA A 27 -6.01 -22.66 23.64
CA ALA A 27 -5.74 -21.86 22.47
C ALA A 27 -6.31 -20.47 22.79
N PRO A 28 -5.49 -19.40 22.78
CA PRO A 28 -6.03 -18.07 22.92
C PRO A 28 -7.07 -17.91 21.81
N ALA A 29 -8.28 -17.52 22.19
CA ALA A 29 -9.30 -17.11 21.25
C ALA A 29 -8.66 -16.07 20.33
N LEU A 30 -8.70 -16.32 19.02
CA LEU A 30 -8.37 -15.33 18.01
C LEU A 30 -9.36 -14.17 18.21
N SER A 31 -8.94 -13.16 18.98
CA SER A 31 -9.61 -11.87 19.01
C SER A 31 -9.64 -11.34 17.59
N PRO A 32 -10.81 -10.96 17.07
CA PRO A 32 -10.85 -10.22 15.81
C PRO A 32 -10.30 -8.83 16.08
N SER A 33 -9.30 -8.43 15.30
CA SER A 33 -8.92 -7.03 15.03
C SER A 33 -8.07 -6.32 16.11
N GLU A 34 -6.85 -6.77 16.34
CA GLU A 34 -5.79 -5.82 16.72
C GLU A 34 -5.13 -5.31 15.43
N PRO A 35 -4.99 -3.99 15.22
CA PRO A 35 -4.20 -3.44 14.13
C PRO A 35 -2.76 -3.95 14.29
N VAL A 36 -2.24 -4.63 13.27
CA VAL A 36 -0.82 -5.01 13.24
C VAL A 36 -0.01 -3.71 13.35
N PRO A 37 0.94 -3.61 14.30
CA PRO A 37 1.80 -2.44 14.39
C PRO A 37 2.55 -2.27 13.07
N VAL A 38 2.36 -1.13 12.43
CA VAL A 38 3.15 -0.74 11.25
C VAL A 38 4.58 -0.52 11.73
N ILE A 39 5.45 -1.50 11.48
CA ILE A 39 6.87 -1.38 11.78
C ILE A 39 7.51 -0.62 10.63
N HIS A 40 7.64 0.69 10.78
CA HIS A 40 8.58 1.45 9.96
C HIS A 40 10.00 0.97 10.30
N ASP A 41 10.65 0.33 9.33
CA ASP A 41 12.06 -0.05 9.45
C ASP A 41 12.92 1.22 9.34
N PRO A 42 13.55 1.70 10.43
CA PRO A 42 14.36 2.91 10.41
C PRO A 42 15.68 2.74 9.62
N THR A 43 15.98 1.52 9.14
CA THR A 43 17.17 1.24 8.33
C THR A 43 16.94 1.36 6.83
N ARG A 44 15.69 1.50 6.38
CA ARG A 44 15.39 1.74 4.96
C ARG A 44 15.81 3.15 4.56
N LEU A 45 16.53 3.24 3.44
CA LEU A 45 16.97 4.51 2.86
C LEU A 45 15.75 5.39 2.55
N THR A 46 15.79 6.65 2.98
CA THR A 46 14.84 7.68 2.53
C THR A 46 15.25 8.14 1.14
N ILE A 47 14.35 7.99 0.17
CA ILE A 47 14.65 8.24 -1.26
C ILE A 47 13.92 9.49 -1.73
N SER A 48 12.79 9.81 -1.10
CA SER A 48 11.93 10.93 -1.42
C SER A 48 11.45 11.67 -0.17
N GLY A 49 10.66 12.72 -0.37
CA GLY A 49 9.92 13.36 0.72
C GLY A 49 8.67 12.57 1.18
N SER A 50 8.37 11.43 0.56
CA SER A 50 7.14 10.66 0.77
C SER A 50 7.43 9.24 1.24
N PRO A 51 7.01 8.86 2.46
CA PRO A 51 7.22 7.50 2.95
C PRO A 51 6.45 6.44 2.14
N VAL A 52 5.35 6.84 1.49
CA VAL A 52 4.56 5.99 0.58
C VAL A 52 5.36 5.64 -0.68
N ILE A 53 6.01 6.65 -1.28
CA ILE A 53 6.84 6.47 -2.47
C ILE A 53 8.09 5.65 -2.15
N ASP A 54 8.72 5.92 -1.01
CA ASP A 54 9.87 5.15 -0.55
C ASP A 54 9.51 3.67 -0.37
N ALA A 55 8.37 3.37 0.26
CA ALA A 55 7.91 1.99 0.44
C ALA A 55 7.61 1.29 -0.89
N LEU A 56 7.00 1.98 -1.85
CA LEU A 56 6.75 1.44 -3.19
C LEU A 56 8.05 1.16 -3.94
N TYR A 57 9.01 2.09 -3.90
CA TYR A 57 10.34 1.90 -4.49
C TYR A 57 11.04 0.67 -3.92
N HIS A 58 11.07 0.54 -2.59
CA HIS A 58 11.73 -0.59 -1.93
C HIS A 58 11.08 -1.91 -2.33
N CYS A 59 9.75 -1.99 -2.37
CA CYS A 59 9.07 -3.20 -2.82
C CYS A 59 9.40 -3.57 -4.27
N LEU A 60 9.39 -2.60 -5.19
CA LEU A 60 9.70 -2.86 -6.60
C LEU A 60 11.15 -3.31 -6.80
N THR A 61 12.09 -2.68 -6.09
CA THR A 61 13.51 -3.05 -6.16
C THR A 61 13.82 -4.40 -5.49
N GLU A 62 13.11 -4.75 -4.40
CA GLU A 62 13.14 -6.09 -3.79
C GLU A 62 12.63 -7.19 -4.74
N HIS A 63 11.68 -6.85 -5.61
CA HIS A 63 11.22 -7.70 -6.72
C HIS A 63 12.20 -7.74 -7.92
N GLY A 64 13.29 -6.97 -7.87
CA GLY A 64 14.33 -6.93 -8.91
C GLY A 64 14.09 -5.92 -10.03
N TRP A 65 13.08 -5.04 -9.90
CA TRP A 65 12.81 -4.00 -10.88
C TRP A 65 13.79 -2.83 -10.75
N GLN A 66 14.31 -2.36 -11.88
CA GLN A 66 15.13 -1.15 -11.96
C GLN A 66 14.23 0.05 -12.24
N VAL A 67 13.84 0.74 -11.17
CA VAL A 67 13.02 1.96 -11.17
C VAL A 67 13.78 3.13 -10.56
N THR A 68 13.38 4.35 -10.89
CA THR A 68 13.92 5.59 -10.34
C THR A 68 12.82 6.39 -9.64
N VAL A 69 13.18 7.15 -8.61
CA VAL A 69 12.29 8.18 -8.07
C VAL A 69 12.69 9.51 -8.70
N THR A 70 11.74 10.18 -9.32
CA THR A 70 11.94 11.51 -9.91
C THR A 70 11.94 12.60 -8.85
N ASP A 71 12.44 13.80 -9.20
CA ASP A 71 12.48 14.94 -8.29
C ASP A 71 11.09 15.38 -7.79
N ASP A 72 10.03 15.08 -8.54
CA ASP A 72 8.63 15.32 -8.15
C ASP A 72 7.99 14.13 -7.41
N GLY A 73 8.77 13.11 -7.05
CA GLY A 73 8.34 11.99 -6.22
C GLY A 73 7.57 10.91 -6.95
N ALA A 74 7.61 10.86 -8.29
CA ALA A 74 7.03 9.76 -9.06
C ALA A 74 7.98 8.57 -9.15
N ILE A 75 7.43 7.36 -9.28
CA ILE A 75 8.19 6.17 -9.66
C ILE A 75 8.25 6.10 -11.19
N GLU A 76 9.43 6.25 -11.74
CA GLU A 76 9.69 6.15 -13.17
C GLU A 76 10.20 4.75 -13.54
N ALA A 77 9.65 4.26 -14.64
CA ALA A 77 9.95 2.98 -15.26
C ALA A 77 10.09 3.20 -16.76
N SER A 78 11.15 2.68 -17.37
CA SER A 78 11.42 2.86 -18.80
C SER A 78 11.45 1.52 -19.54
N SER A 79 11.18 1.54 -20.84
CA SER A 79 11.35 0.36 -21.70
C SER A 79 12.80 -0.08 -21.86
N ALA A 80 13.78 0.75 -21.46
CA ALA A 80 15.18 0.37 -21.42
C ALA A 80 15.50 -0.56 -20.24
N THR A 81 14.77 -0.44 -19.13
CA THR A 81 14.96 -1.26 -17.92
C THR A 81 13.90 -2.34 -17.74
N ILE A 82 12.70 -2.12 -18.29
CA ILE A 82 11.58 -3.06 -18.26
C ILE A 82 11.21 -3.41 -19.70
N PRO A 83 11.76 -4.51 -20.25
CA PRO A 83 11.45 -4.95 -21.61
C PRO A 83 9.95 -5.23 -21.79
N ALA A 84 9.45 -5.08 -23.01
CA ALA A 84 8.04 -5.27 -23.33
C ALA A 84 7.53 -6.68 -22.93
N GLU A 85 8.39 -7.69 -23.03
CA GLU A 85 8.07 -9.08 -22.65
C GLU A 85 7.85 -9.26 -21.14
N GLN A 86 8.37 -8.34 -20.32
CA GLN A 86 8.23 -8.36 -18.87
C GLN A 86 7.19 -7.37 -18.36
N TYR A 87 6.59 -6.55 -19.23
CA TYR A 87 5.69 -5.48 -18.82
C TYR A 87 4.47 -5.99 -18.03
N GLU A 88 3.87 -7.11 -18.44
CA GLU A 88 2.75 -7.71 -17.70
C GLU A 88 3.15 -8.17 -16.29
N LEU A 89 4.37 -8.69 -16.13
CA LEU A 89 4.91 -9.09 -14.84
C LEU A 89 5.20 -7.85 -13.97
N TYR A 90 5.80 -6.80 -14.54
CA TYR A 90 6.04 -5.53 -13.86
C TYR A 90 4.73 -4.91 -13.35
N VAL A 91 3.68 -4.88 -14.17
CA VAL A 91 2.36 -4.40 -13.76
C VAL A 91 1.80 -5.23 -12.61
N LYS A 92 1.88 -6.56 -12.70
CA LYS A 92 1.42 -7.45 -11.63
C LYS A 92 2.17 -7.20 -10.31
N ASP A 93 3.49 -7.10 -10.35
CA ASP A 93 4.31 -6.87 -9.17
C ASP A 93 4.05 -5.47 -8.59
N THR A 94 3.87 -4.46 -9.45
CA THR A 94 3.45 -3.12 -9.03
C THR A 94 2.11 -3.15 -8.29
N TRP A 95 1.14 -3.95 -8.75
CA TRP A 95 -0.12 -4.15 -8.05
C TRP A 95 0.04 -4.86 -6.70
N GLN A 96 0.95 -5.83 -6.61
CA GLN A 96 1.26 -6.51 -5.34
C GLN A 96 1.92 -5.54 -4.36
N CYS A 97 2.90 -4.77 -4.82
CA CYS A 97 3.56 -3.75 -4.01
C CYS A 97 2.58 -2.68 -3.52
N ASN A 98 1.70 -2.18 -4.39
CA ASN A 98 0.69 -1.19 -3.98
C ASN A 98 -0.26 -1.72 -2.90
N GLN A 99 -0.61 -3.01 -2.91
CA GLN A 99 -1.42 -3.60 -1.82
C GLN A 99 -0.69 -3.58 -0.48
N VAL A 100 0.61 -3.91 -0.47
CA VAL A 100 1.45 -3.87 0.74
C VAL A 100 1.57 -2.43 1.25
N VAL A 101 1.90 -1.49 0.37
CA VAL A 101 2.04 -0.07 0.71
C VAL A 101 0.71 0.51 1.21
N THR A 102 -0.41 0.19 0.56
CA THR A 102 -1.74 0.66 1.00
C THR A 102 -2.10 0.15 2.40
N ALA A 103 -1.73 -1.09 2.73
CA ALA A 103 -1.94 -1.64 4.06
C ALA A 103 -1.03 -0.97 5.12
N GLU A 104 0.18 -0.55 4.74
CA GLU A 104 1.12 0.17 5.59
C GLU A 104 0.68 1.63 5.83
N PHE A 105 0.12 2.28 4.81
CA PHE A 105 -0.28 3.69 4.81
C PHE A 105 -1.78 3.84 4.54
N PRO A 106 -2.65 3.41 5.48
CA PRO A 106 -4.09 3.47 5.26
C PRO A 106 -4.56 4.93 5.17
N VAL A 107 -5.39 5.21 4.17
CA VAL A 107 -6.09 6.50 4.07
C VAL A 107 -7.34 6.48 4.96
N ASP A 108 -7.11 6.53 6.27
CA ASP A 108 -8.17 6.61 7.28
C ASP A 108 -8.95 7.95 7.20
N ALA A 109 -10.02 8.08 7.99
CA ALA A 109 -10.83 9.30 7.98
C ALA A 109 -10.00 10.56 8.27
N ARG A 110 -8.99 10.49 9.14
CA ARG A 110 -8.09 11.62 9.42
C ARG A 110 -7.22 11.94 8.20
N GLN A 111 -6.63 10.94 7.56
CA GLN A 111 -5.86 11.12 6.33
C GLN A 111 -6.71 11.72 5.21
N LYS A 112 -7.97 11.29 5.04
CA LYS A 112 -8.88 11.88 4.06
C LYS A 112 -9.15 13.36 4.35
N ASN A 113 -9.29 13.76 5.62
CA ASN A 113 -9.44 15.18 5.98
C ASN A 113 -8.16 15.98 5.66
N LEU A 114 -6.98 15.46 6.04
CA LEU A 114 -5.70 16.11 5.73
C LEU A 114 -5.48 16.24 4.22
N LEU A 115 -5.85 15.20 3.48
CA LEU A 115 -5.75 15.17 2.03
C LEU A 115 -6.64 16.25 1.41
N TYR A 116 -7.89 16.37 1.84
CA TYR A 116 -8.78 17.42 1.35
C TYR A 116 -8.21 18.83 1.59
N GLU A 117 -7.66 19.11 2.78
CA GLU A 117 -7.01 20.39 3.06
C GLU A 117 -5.78 20.64 2.17
N ALA A 118 -4.96 19.61 1.96
CA ALA A 118 -3.78 19.68 1.11
C ALA A 118 -4.14 19.91 -0.36
N GLU A 119 -5.20 19.28 -0.86
CA GLU A 119 -5.73 19.49 -2.21
C GLU A 119 -6.27 20.93 -2.39
N LEU A 120 -6.88 21.52 -1.37
CA LEU A 120 -7.29 22.94 -1.41
C LEU A 120 -6.06 23.88 -1.44
N ALA A 121 -4.99 23.53 -0.73
CA ALA A 121 -3.74 24.28 -0.76
C ALA A 121 -3.08 24.19 -2.15
N GLU A 122 -3.04 22.99 -2.74
CA GLU A 122 -2.55 22.78 -4.10
C GLU A 122 -3.38 23.57 -5.12
N ARG A 123 -4.72 23.48 -5.05
CA ARG A 123 -5.62 24.28 -5.90
C ARG A 123 -5.27 25.76 -5.85
N THR A 124 -5.05 26.31 -4.65
CA THR A 124 -4.67 27.71 -4.47
C THR A 124 -3.33 28.02 -5.13
N CYS A 125 -2.36 27.12 -4.99
CA CYS A 125 -1.07 27.24 -5.66
C CYS A 125 -1.23 27.26 -7.19
N LEU A 126 -1.93 26.28 -7.76
CA LEU A 126 -2.17 26.19 -9.21
C LEU A 126 -2.85 27.45 -9.76
N GLN A 127 -3.83 28.00 -9.05
CA GLN A 127 -4.48 29.25 -9.42
C GLN A 127 -3.51 30.44 -9.42
N ASN A 128 -2.60 30.52 -8.44
CA ASN A 128 -1.56 31.55 -8.42
C ASN A 128 -0.56 31.42 -9.57
N HIS A 129 -0.39 30.21 -10.12
CA HIS A 129 0.39 29.94 -11.33
C HIS A 129 -0.39 30.16 -12.64
N GLY A 130 -1.65 30.60 -12.56
CA GLY A 130 -2.46 30.96 -13.71
C GLY A 130 -3.27 29.81 -14.32
N TYR A 131 -3.28 28.64 -13.68
CA TYR A 131 -4.11 27.52 -14.10
C TYR A 131 -5.56 27.71 -13.65
N THR A 132 -6.50 27.32 -14.51
CA THR A 132 -7.91 27.29 -14.15
C THR A 132 -8.18 25.98 -13.40
N VAL A 133 -8.59 26.08 -12.15
CA VAL A 133 -9.00 24.92 -11.35
C VAL A 133 -10.48 25.03 -11.02
N GLY A 134 -11.22 23.95 -11.24
CA GLY A 134 -12.64 23.86 -10.91
C GLY A 134 -12.94 24.10 -9.43
N GLU A 135 -14.22 24.31 -9.12
CA GLU A 135 -14.66 24.36 -7.73
C GLU A 135 -14.51 22.98 -7.07
N PRO A 136 -13.94 22.91 -5.86
CA PRO A 136 -13.82 21.65 -5.15
C PRO A 136 -15.19 21.15 -4.70
N PRO A 137 -15.37 19.82 -4.54
CA PRO A 137 -16.53 19.28 -3.83
C PRO A 137 -16.53 19.76 -2.37
N THR A 138 -17.65 19.63 -1.68
CA THR A 138 -17.64 19.84 -0.22
C THR A 138 -16.79 18.76 0.47
N LEU A 139 -16.28 19.03 1.67
CA LEU A 139 -15.56 18.01 2.46
C LEU A 139 -16.39 16.73 2.62
N GLN A 140 -17.70 16.84 2.90
CA GLN A 140 -18.54 15.65 3.05
C GLN A 140 -18.62 14.85 1.75
N THR A 141 -18.84 15.53 0.62
CA THR A 141 -18.85 14.89 -0.71
C THR A 141 -17.51 14.22 -1.01
N PHE A 142 -16.39 14.88 -0.70
CA PHE A 142 -15.05 14.31 -0.86
C PHE A 142 -14.91 13.01 -0.05
N LEU A 143 -15.32 13.01 1.22
CA LEU A 143 -15.23 11.84 2.10
C LEU A 143 -16.12 10.68 1.61
N ASP A 144 -17.34 11.00 1.18
CA ASP A 144 -18.32 10.02 0.72
C ASP A 144 -17.88 9.36 -0.61
N GLU A 145 -17.26 10.12 -1.49
CA GLU A 145 -16.87 9.67 -2.82
C GLU A 145 -15.43 9.17 -2.91
N TYR A 146 -14.59 9.41 -1.90
CA TYR A 146 -13.14 9.19 -1.93
C TYR A 146 -12.71 7.83 -2.52
N ASP A 147 -13.36 6.75 -2.09
CA ASP A 147 -12.95 5.40 -2.49
C ASP A 147 -13.39 5.02 -3.92
N THR A 148 -14.23 5.86 -4.56
CA THR A 148 -14.78 5.60 -5.90
C THR A 148 -14.41 6.68 -6.92
N HIS A 149 -14.41 7.94 -6.50
CA HIS A 149 -14.15 9.12 -7.32
C HIS A 149 -13.37 10.15 -6.47
N PRO A 150 -12.12 9.86 -6.10
CA PRO A 150 -11.31 10.83 -5.37
C PRO A 150 -11.12 12.08 -6.22
N TRP A 151 -11.41 13.24 -5.64
CA TRP A 151 -11.13 14.52 -6.28
C TRP A 151 -9.66 14.90 -6.08
N SER A 152 -9.04 15.50 -7.10
CA SER A 152 -7.74 16.15 -6.98
C SER A 152 -7.72 17.50 -7.70
N ALA A 153 -6.93 18.44 -7.20
CA ALA A 153 -6.83 19.78 -7.75
C ALA A 153 -6.25 19.77 -9.17
N VAL A 154 -5.20 18.97 -9.41
CA VAL A 154 -4.61 18.81 -10.74
C VAL A 154 -5.62 18.23 -11.73
N ALA A 155 -6.30 17.11 -11.40
CA ALA A 155 -7.26 16.51 -12.34
C ALA A 155 -8.47 17.43 -12.61
N GLY A 156 -8.86 18.25 -11.62
CA GLY A 156 -9.89 19.27 -11.74
C GLY A 156 -9.45 20.56 -12.45
N SER A 157 -8.23 20.61 -13.00
CA SER A 157 -7.67 21.81 -13.62
C SER A 157 -7.41 21.66 -15.13
N ASP A 158 -7.23 22.79 -15.81
CA ASP A 158 -6.76 22.82 -17.20
C ASP A 158 -5.33 22.25 -17.34
N LEU A 159 -4.53 22.28 -16.28
CA LEU A 159 -3.19 21.68 -16.24
C LEU A 159 -3.22 20.18 -16.57
N ALA A 160 -4.24 19.42 -16.15
CA ALA A 160 -4.35 18.00 -16.50
C ALA A 160 -4.48 17.73 -18.01
N THR A 161 -5.04 18.69 -18.76
CA THR A 161 -5.10 18.59 -20.22
C THR A 161 -3.79 19.09 -20.85
N LEU A 162 -3.24 20.20 -20.34
CA LEU A 162 -2.00 20.80 -20.84
C LEU A 162 -0.80 19.86 -20.65
N SER A 163 -0.74 19.12 -19.54
CA SER A 163 0.37 18.24 -19.18
C SER A 163 0.65 17.16 -20.23
N GLN A 164 -0.36 16.75 -21.00
CA GLN A 164 -0.22 15.74 -22.06
C GLN A 164 0.77 16.13 -23.16
N ASN A 165 0.98 17.44 -23.36
CA ASN A 165 1.93 17.97 -24.35
C ASN A 165 3.01 18.85 -23.69
N MET A 166 3.05 18.87 -22.36
CA MET A 166 4.00 19.68 -21.60
C MET A 166 5.37 19.00 -21.60
N PRO A 167 6.47 19.75 -21.78
CA PRO A 167 7.81 19.22 -21.54
C PRO A 167 7.94 18.71 -20.10
N GLU A 168 8.59 17.56 -19.92
CA GLU A 168 8.79 16.95 -18.60
C GLU A 168 9.43 17.91 -17.59
N SER A 169 10.37 18.75 -18.03
CA SER A 169 11.03 19.75 -17.18
C SER A 169 10.06 20.82 -16.66
N GLU A 170 9.03 21.16 -17.45
CA GLU A 170 7.99 22.12 -17.05
C GLU A 170 7.00 21.46 -16.09
N TRP A 171 6.61 20.21 -16.35
CA TRP A 171 5.79 19.41 -15.45
C TRP A 171 6.46 19.24 -14.07
N ALA A 172 7.74 18.86 -14.05
CA ALA A 172 8.51 18.76 -12.83
C ALA A 172 8.65 20.11 -12.12
N ALA A 173 8.75 21.22 -12.86
CA ALA A 173 8.81 22.55 -12.27
C ALA A 173 7.50 22.94 -11.58
N ILE A 174 6.34 22.63 -12.17
CA ILE A 174 5.06 22.92 -11.52
C ILE A 174 4.84 22.00 -10.32
N ASN A 175 5.14 20.70 -10.40
CA ASN A 175 5.00 19.79 -9.24
C ASN A 175 5.95 20.15 -8.07
N ARG A 176 7.11 20.76 -8.34
CA ARG A 176 7.97 21.28 -7.25
C ARG A 176 7.39 22.53 -6.59
N GLN A 177 6.65 23.36 -7.32
CA GLN A 177 6.08 24.61 -6.83
C GLN A 177 4.71 24.40 -6.17
N CYS A 178 3.90 23.53 -6.77
CA CYS A 178 2.60 23.06 -6.29
C CYS A 178 2.65 21.53 -6.16
N PRO A 179 3.22 20.99 -5.06
CA PRO A 179 3.30 19.56 -4.87
C PRO A 179 1.92 18.93 -4.74
N GLN A 180 1.68 17.88 -5.54
CA GLN A 180 0.51 17.02 -5.39
C GLN A 180 0.55 16.32 -4.03
N PRO A 181 -0.55 16.35 -3.26
CA PRO A 181 -0.55 15.72 -1.95
C PRO A 181 -0.59 14.19 -2.09
N VAL A 182 0.21 13.49 -1.28
CA VAL A 182 0.30 12.03 -1.34
C VAL A 182 -0.67 11.40 -0.34
N PRO A 183 -1.68 10.64 -0.79
CA PRO A 183 -2.59 9.93 0.09
C PRO A 183 -1.87 9.00 1.07
N GLY A 184 -2.29 8.99 2.34
CA GLY A 184 -1.74 8.11 3.37
C GLY A 184 -0.37 8.54 3.92
N GLY A 185 0.26 9.58 3.35
CA GLY A 185 1.57 10.09 3.77
C GLY A 185 1.53 11.40 4.57
N LEU A 186 0.35 11.98 4.80
CA LEU A 186 0.22 13.31 5.43
C LEU A 186 0.31 13.22 6.95
N ARG A 187 0.81 14.26 7.62
CA ARG A 187 1.02 14.28 9.09
C ARG A 187 0.49 15.55 9.72
#